data_AF-A0A9X2RAL8-F1
#
_entry.id   AF-A0A9X2RAL8-F1
#
_cell.length_a   1.000
_cell.length_b   1.000
_cell.length_c   1.000
_cell.angle_alpha   90.00
_cell.angle_beta   90.00
_cell.angle_gamma   90.00
#
_symmetry.space_group_name_H-M   'P 1'
#
loop_
_entity.id
_entity.type
_entity.pdbx_description
1 polymer ?
#
loop_
_entity_poly.entity_id
_entity_poly.type
_entity_poly.pdbx_seq_one_letter_code
_entity_poly.pdbx_strand_id
1 'polypeptide(L)'
;MEPLKNIRFKKKTAERFQEFSRTHFKTHSEALATMLDFFFYNEISPKEKLGPTGRKIENSLKKRMNAIIAIMKDVEKNKANPTLAILQSLLEGNEPKKKTLILEKNSSRKEDQKKY
;
A
#
# COMPACT_ATOMS: atom_id res chain seq x y z
N MET A 1 35.25 20.15 19.41
CA MET A 1 34.68 19.33 20.50
C MET A 1 33.31 19.91 20.81
N GLU A 2 32.28 19.09 20.89
CA GLU A 2 30.91 19.57 21.12
C GLU A 2 30.74 20.01 22.59
N PRO A 3 30.06 21.14 22.88
CA PRO A 3 29.92 21.63 24.25
C PRO A 3 29.07 20.68 25.10
N LEU A 4 29.57 20.35 26.28
CA LEU A 4 28.87 19.44 27.21
C LEU A 4 27.85 20.18 28.07
N LYS A 5 26.74 19.50 28.37
CA LYS A 5 25.70 19.99 29.29
C LYS A 5 25.50 19.03 30.45
N ASN A 6 25.38 19.57 31.65
CA ASN A 6 25.13 18.78 32.86
C ASN A 6 23.64 18.50 33.02
N ILE A 7 23.29 17.23 33.27
CA ILE A 7 21.95 16.77 33.61
C ILE A 7 22.05 15.95 34.91
N ARG A 8 21.14 16.20 35.86
CA ARG A 8 21.12 15.51 37.15
C ARG A 8 20.15 14.31 37.09
N PHE A 9 20.64 13.16 37.54
CA PHE A 9 19.84 11.93 37.65
C PHE A 9 19.79 11.45 39.11
N LYS A 10 18.76 10.68 39.45
CA LYS A 10 18.77 9.90 40.69
C LYS A 10 19.94 8.90 40.62
N LYS A 11 20.67 8.72 41.73
CA LYS A 11 21.86 7.87 41.81
C LYS A 11 21.66 6.49 41.17
N LYS A 12 20.63 5.75 41.59
CA LYS A 12 20.31 4.41 41.05
C LYS A 12 20.04 4.40 39.55
N THR A 13 19.45 5.47 39.01
CA THR A 13 19.18 5.59 37.57
C THR A 13 20.47 5.88 36.80
N ALA A 14 21.33 6.75 37.35
CA ALA A 14 22.63 7.05 36.77
C ALA A 14 23.52 5.80 36.70
N GLU A 15 23.59 5.02 37.78
CA GLU A 15 24.38 3.78 37.84
C GLU A 15 23.92 2.77 36.77
N ARG A 16 22.61 2.52 36.65
CA ARG A 16 22.06 1.64 35.60
C ARG A 16 22.37 2.12 34.19
N PHE A 17 22.29 3.42 33.95
CA PHE A 17 22.61 3.98 32.64
C PHE A 17 24.11 3.90 32.34
N GLN A 18 24.97 4.14 33.33
CA GLN A 18 26.42 4.03 33.18
C GLN A 18 26.85 2.61 32.88
N GLU A 19 26.27 1.61 33.55
CA GLU A 19 26.51 0.20 33.26
C GLU A 19 26.11 -0.13 31.82
N PHE A 20 24.86 0.15 31.44
CA PHE A 20 24.36 -0.10 30.08
C PHE A 20 25.23 0.57 28.99
N SER A 21 25.54 1.85 29.18
CA SER A 21 26.30 2.61 28.18
C SER A 21 27.74 2.12 28.05
N ARG A 22 28.40 1.69 29.13
CA ARG A 22 29.74 1.10 29.08
C ARG A 22 29.75 -0.28 28.41
N THR A 23 28.67 -1.04 28.54
CA THR A 23 28.55 -2.37 27.91
C THR A 23 28.33 -2.29 26.41
N HIS A 24 27.55 -1.31 25.93
CA HIS A 24 27.08 -1.28 24.55
C HIS A 24 27.65 -0.15 23.68
N PHE A 25 28.22 0.90 24.27
CA PHE A 25 28.63 2.12 23.56
C PHE A 25 30.01 2.61 24.00
N LYS A 26 30.61 3.50 23.20
CA LYS A 26 31.91 4.10 23.53
C LYS A 26 31.76 5.30 24.46
N THR A 27 30.67 6.05 24.34
CA THR A 27 30.41 7.24 25.16
C THR A 27 28.98 7.28 25.72
N HIS A 28 28.80 7.96 26.84
CA HIS A 28 27.48 8.16 27.45
C HIS A 28 26.56 9.01 26.56
N SER A 29 27.11 10.00 25.85
CA SER A 29 26.35 10.84 24.93
C SER A 29 25.81 10.05 23.75
N GLU A 30 26.64 9.17 23.15
CA GLU A 30 26.23 8.29 22.06
C GLU A 30 25.12 7.33 22.50
N ALA A 31 25.27 6.69 23.66
CA ALA A 31 24.25 5.79 24.20
C ALA A 31 22.89 6.49 24.38
N LEU A 32 22.89 7.73 24.93
CA LEU A 32 21.67 8.50 25.13
C LEU A 32 21.05 8.94 23.80
N ALA A 33 21.86 9.42 22.85
CA ALA A 33 21.38 9.83 21.53
C ALA A 33 20.74 8.65 20.78
N THR A 34 21.42 7.49 20.74
CA THR A 34 20.88 6.29 20.10
C THR A 34 19.60 5.79 20.77
N MET A 35 19.47 5.89 22.10
CA MET A 35 18.21 5.58 22.77
C MET A 35 17.07 6.51 22.32
N LEU A 36 17.32 7.81 22.24
CA LEU A 36 16.31 8.79 21.83
C LEU A 36 15.88 8.54 20.38
N ASP A 37 16.85 8.35 19.49
CA ASP A 37 16.62 8.02 18.08
C ASP A 37 15.83 6.71 17.93
N PHE A 38 16.15 5.69 18.73
CA PHE A 38 15.43 4.43 18.71
C PHE A 38 13.93 4.62 18.99
N PHE A 39 13.57 5.37 20.03
CA PHE A 39 12.15 5.61 20.31
C PHE A 39 11.49 6.51 19.28
N PHE A 40 12.21 7.51 18.78
CA PHE A 40 11.70 8.44 17.78
C PHE A 40 11.43 7.76 16.44
N TYR A 41 12.42 7.08 15.86
CA TYR A 41 12.29 6.45 14.54
C TYR A 41 11.39 5.23 14.52
N ASN A 42 11.30 4.50 15.64
CA ASN A 42 10.41 3.35 15.71
C ASN A 42 8.99 3.73 16.18
N GLU A 43 8.73 5.00 16.50
CA GLU A 43 7.46 5.50 17.04
C GLU A 43 6.95 4.68 18.26
N ILE A 44 7.89 4.13 19.04
CA ILE A 44 7.59 3.31 20.22
C ILE A 44 7.66 4.20 21.46
N SER A 45 6.62 4.13 22.29
CA SER A 45 6.64 4.81 23.58
C SER A 45 7.57 4.08 24.57
N PRO A 46 8.49 4.77 25.27
CA PRO A 46 9.34 4.15 26.29
C PRO A 46 8.55 3.65 27.53
N LYS A 47 7.25 3.96 27.61
CA LYS A 47 6.33 3.45 28.64
C LYS A 47 5.61 2.17 28.22
N GLU A 48 5.63 1.84 26.93
CA GLU A 48 5.00 0.63 26.43
C GLU A 48 5.85 -0.59 26.77
N LYS A 49 5.22 -1.57 27.42
CA LYS A 49 5.83 -2.88 27.62
C LYS A 49 5.64 -3.70 26.36
N LEU A 50 6.55 -3.52 25.41
CA LEU A 50 6.70 -4.48 24.33
C LEU A 50 7.13 -5.79 25.00
N GLY A 51 6.24 -6.78 25.00
CA GLY A 51 6.48 -8.06 25.65
C GLY A 51 7.77 -8.75 25.16
N PRO A 52 8.11 -9.93 25.69
CA PRO A 52 9.44 -10.56 25.57
C PRO A 52 9.95 -10.81 24.15
N THR A 53 9.16 -10.56 23.12
CA THR A 53 9.65 -10.49 21.75
C THR A 53 8.68 -9.67 20.91
N GLY A 54 9.17 -8.73 20.10
CA GLY A 54 8.38 -7.99 19.10
C GLY A 54 7.49 -8.87 18.20
N ARG A 55 7.68 -10.20 18.22
CA ARG A 55 6.79 -11.24 17.68
C ARG A 55 5.31 -11.05 18.00
N LYS A 56 4.92 -10.56 19.19
CA LYS A 56 3.49 -10.28 19.47
C LYS A 56 2.95 -9.14 18.61
N ILE A 57 3.75 -8.09 18.41
CA ILE A 57 3.43 -6.96 17.54
C ILE A 57 3.41 -7.44 16.08
N GLU A 58 4.41 -8.19 15.66
CA GLU A 58 4.51 -8.79 14.32
C GLU A 58 3.28 -9.65 14.00
N ASN A 59 2.87 -10.52 14.93
CA ASN A 59 1.69 -11.37 14.76
C ASN A 59 0.39 -10.55 14.70
N SER A 60 0.28 -9.47 15.49
CA SER A 60 -0.87 -8.56 15.42
C SER A 60 -0.92 -7.83 14.08
N LEU A 61 0.23 -7.35 13.60
CA LEU A 61 0.35 -6.66 12.31
C LEU A 61 0.03 -7.60 11.14
N LYS A 62 0.59 -8.82 11.12
CA LYS A 62 0.26 -9.85 10.12
C LYS A 62 -1.24 -10.13 10.05
N LYS A 63 -1.91 -10.26 11.20
CA LYS A 63 -3.37 -10.45 11.24
C LYS A 63 -4.13 -9.26 10.65
N ARG A 64 -3.73 -8.03 10.98
CA ARG A 64 -4.35 -6.81 10.42
C ARG A 64 -4.15 -6.70 8.91
N MET A 65 -2.94 -6.97 8.41
CA MET A 65 -2.67 -6.95 6.97
C MET A 65 -3.48 -8.01 6.22
N ASN A 66 -3.58 -9.23 6.75
CA ASN A 66 -4.41 -10.28 6.16
C ASN A 66 -5.89 -9.88 6.09
N ALA A 67 -6.41 -9.19 7.12
CA ALA A 67 -7.77 -8.67 7.11
C ALA A 67 -7.97 -7.59 6.05
N ILE A 68 -7.02 -6.66 5.89
CA ILE A 68 -7.06 -5.63 4.84
C ILE A 68 -7.04 -6.26 3.45
N ILE A 69 -6.17 -7.24 3.21
CA ILE A 69 -6.12 -7.98 1.94
C ILE A 69 -7.46 -8.66 1.67
N ALA A 70 -8.08 -9.27 2.68
CA ALA A 70 -9.39 -9.89 2.52
C ALA A 70 -10.48 -8.86 2.16
N ILE A 71 -10.49 -7.70 2.80
CA ILE A 71 -11.42 -6.60 2.49
C ILE A 71 -11.20 -6.08 1.06
N MET A 72 -9.94 -5.84 0.65
CA MET A 72 -9.64 -5.40 -0.72
C MET A 72 -10.11 -6.43 -1.75
N LYS A 73 -9.83 -7.72 -1.54
CA LYS A 73 -10.31 -8.80 -2.42
C LYS A 73 -11.83 -8.86 -2.49
N ASP A 74 -12.52 -8.64 -1.37
CA ASP A 74 -13.98 -8.61 -1.34
C ASP A 74 -14.55 -7.42 -2.14
N VAL A 75 -13.95 -6.23 -1.97
CA VAL A 75 -14.32 -5.03 -2.73
C VAL A 75 -14.07 -5.23 -4.23
N GLU A 76 -12.94 -5.82 -4.60
CA GLU A 76 -12.61 -6.13 -5.99
C GLU A 76 -13.64 -7.09 -6.60
N LYS A 77 -13.94 -8.19 -5.90
CA LYS A 77 -14.85 -9.24 -6.38
C LYS A 77 -16.31 -8.76 -6.47
N ASN A 78 -16.80 -8.04 -5.46
CA ASN A 78 -18.22 -7.75 -5.33
C ASN A 78 -18.63 -6.37 -5.88
N LYS A 79 -17.68 -5.44 -6.04
CA LYS A 79 -17.97 -4.08 -6.51
C LYS A 79 -17.20 -3.74 -7.78
N ALA A 80 -15.85 -3.75 -7.72
CA ALA A 80 -15.04 -3.23 -8.81
C ALA A 80 -15.20 -4.04 -10.11
N ASN A 81 -15.07 -5.37 -10.04
CA ASN A 81 -15.15 -6.24 -11.22
C ASN A 81 -16.56 -6.23 -11.86
N PRO A 82 -17.66 -6.35 -11.10
CA PRO A 82 -19.00 -6.23 -11.67
C PRO A 82 -19.26 -4.86 -12.30
N THR A 83 -18.83 -3.76 -11.66
CA THR A 83 -18.98 -2.42 -12.24
C THR A 83 -18.19 -2.28 -13.55
N LEU A 84 -16.96 -2.81 -13.60
CA LEU A 84 -16.17 -2.83 -14.83
C LEU A 84 -16.87 -3.62 -15.94
N ALA A 85 -17.42 -4.79 -15.62
CA ALA A 85 -18.17 -5.61 -16.58
C ALA A 85 -19.42 -4.89 -17.10
N ILE A 86 -20.18 -4.24 -16.21
CA ILE A 86 -21.35 -3.43 -16.60
C ILE A 86 -20.93 -2.28 -17.53
N LEU A 87 -19.87 -1.54 -17.20
CA LEU A 87 -19.37 -0.46 -18.04
C LEU A 87 -18.92 -0.95 -19.41
N GLN A 88 -18.21 -2.09 -19.47
CA GLN A 88 -17.83 -2.72 -20.73
C GLN A 88 -19.07 -3.11 -21.55
N SER A 89 -20.06 -3.77 -20.95
CA SER A 89 -21.31 -4.13 -21.63
C SER A 89 -22.09 -2.91 -22.14
N LEU A 90 -22.10 -1.79 -21.41
CA LEU A 90 -22.74 -0.55 -21.85
C LEU A 90 -22.01 0.10 -23.02
N LEU A 91 -20.68 -0.03 -23.09
CA LEU A 91 -19.89 0.50 -24.21
C LEU A 91 -20.02 -0.39 -25.46
N GLU A 92 -19.93 -1.72 -25.30
CA GLU A 92 -20.13 -2.68 -26.39
C GLU A 92 -21.54 -2.61 -26.97
N GLY A 93 -22.57 -2.43 -26.13
CA GLY A 93 -23.96 -2.27 -26.55
C GLY A 93 -24.26 -0.95 -27.30
N ASN A 94 -23.36 0.03 -27.22
CA ASN A 94 -23.47 1.32 -27.92
C ASN A 94 -22.70 1.34 -29.26
N GLU A 95 -22.04 0.25 -29.66
CA GLU A 95 -21.53 0.16 -31.02
C GLU A 95 -22.73 0.06 -31.99
N PRO A 96 -22.83 0.96 -33.00
CA PRO A 96 -23.92 0.89 -33.95
C PRO A 96 -23.81 -0.45 -34.68
N LYS A 97 -24.79 -1.34 -34.47
CA LYS A 97 -24.93 -2.57 -35.26
C LYS A 97 -24.78 -2.19 -36.72
N LYS A 98 -23.67 -2.58 -37.36
CA LYS A 98 -23.48 -2.40 -38.81
C LYS A 98 -24.68 -3.06 -39.48
N LYS A 99 -25.64 -2.25 -39.93
CA LYS A 99 -26.76 -2.72 -40.75
C LYS A 99 -26.13 -3.40 -41.96
N THR A 100 -26.36 -4.70 -42.12
CA THR A 100 -26.01 -5.42 -43.33
C THR A 100 -26.71 -4.72 -44.49
N LEU A 101 -25.93 -4.00 -45.31
CA LEU A 101 -26.43 -3.33 -46.50
C LEU A 101 -26.86 -4.41 -47.49
N ILE A 102 -28.17 -4.67 -47.59
CA ILE A 102 -28.72 -5.52 -48.65
C ILE A 102 -28.70 -4.68 -49.92
N LEU A 103 -27.76 -4.96 -50.82
CA LEU A 103 -27.64 -4.27 -52.10
C LEU A 103 -28.56 -4.95 -53.12
N GLU A 104 -29.71 -4.34 -53.44
CA GLU A 104 -30.56 -4.80 -54.53
C GLU A 104 -29.87 -4.56 -55.88
N LYS A 105 -29.53 -5.66 -56.56
CA LYS A 105 -28.99 -5.63 -57.93
C LYS A 105 -30.15 -5.43 -58.91
N ASN A 106 -30.50 -4.18 -59.19
CA ASN A 106 -31.36 -3.85 -60.32
C ASN A 106 -30.61 -4.03 -61.64
N SER A 107 -30.87 -5.16 -62.29
CA SER A 107 -30.46 -5.45 -63.66
C SER A 107 -31.34 -4.65 -64.63
N SER A 108 -30.93 -3.43 -64.97
CA SER A 108 -31.49 -2.73 -66.13
C SER A 108 -30.80 -3.27 -67.39
N ARG A 109 -31.48 -4.23 -68.04
CA ARG A 109 -31.32 -4.52 -69.47
C ARG A 109 -31.35 -3.19 -70.24
N LYS A 110 -30.30 -2.90 -71.01
CA LYS A 110 -30.46 -2.08 -72.20
C LYS A 110 -30.18 -2.97 -73.39
N GLU A 111 -31.26 -3.14 -74.14
CA GLU A 111 -31.40 -3.94 -75.33
C GLU A 111 -30.44 -3.47 -76.43
N ASP A 112 -29.99 -4.47 -77.18
CA ASP A 112 -29.35 -4.31 -78.47
C ASP A 112 -30.18 -3.40 -79.38
N GLN A 113 -29.57 -2.36 -79.94
CA GLN A 113 -30.03 -1.78 -81.20
C GLN A 113 -28.89 -1.83 -82.22
N LYS A 114 -29.01 -2.80 -83.15
CA LYS A 114 -28.31 -2.85 -84.44
C LYS A 114 -29.00 -1.94 -85.47
N LYS A 115 -28.20 -1.55 -86.48
CA LYS A 115 -28.49 -1.02 -87.83
C LYS A 115 -28.30 0.51 -87.97
N TYR A 116 -27.59 1.05 -88.95
CA TYR A 116 -27.07 0.54 -90.24
C TYR A 116 -25.60 0.93 -90.44
#